data_AF-A0A850GBH1-F1
#
_entry.id   AF-A0A850GBH1-F1
#
_cell.length_a   1.000
_cell.length_b   1.000
_cell.length_c   1.000
_cell.angle_alpha   90.00
_cell.angle_beta   90.00
_cell.angle_gamma   90.00
#
_symmetry.space_group_name_H-M   'P 1'
#
loop_
_entity.id
_entity.type
_entity.pdbx_description
1 polymer ?
#
loop_
_entity_poly.entity_id
_entity_poly.type
_entity_poly.pdbx_seq_one_letter_code
_entity_poly.pdbx_strand_id
1 'polypeptide(L)'
;MTSAEPRCVHYQFAHVALRQLIFSEPRFVRALWELEDPRALLDDIAVQVTRECRRQGEGGALHVDELGLHRLTIGSYPCVIIELPEPGATTEAFMVALVDLDGEGSEDPAEDAAPRRRYFTLEYSAHREAPHTVLAEWTSQGSHMNMGGGPEPSVEAFVTAIARLILD
;
A
#
# COMPACT_ATOMS: atom_id res chain seq x y z
N MET A 1 20.96 -14.91 -12.48
CA MET A 1 21.11 -13.45 -12.25
C MET A 1 20.56 -13.17 -10.87
N THR A 2 21.38 -12.66 -9.95
CA THR A 2 20.91 -12.20 -8.64
C THR A 2 20.01 -10.99 -8.88
N SER A 3 18.76 -11.02 -8.38
CA SER A 3 17.91 -9.82 -8.37
C SER A 3 18.66 -8.71 -7.64
N ALA A 4 18.56 -7.47 -8.13
CA ALA A 4 18.99 -6.31 -7.35
C ALA A 4 18.28 -6.30 -5.99
N GLU A 5 18.94 -5.75 -4.97
CA GLU A 5 18.33 -5.56 -3.65
C GLU A 5 17.32 -4.41 -3.70
N PRO A 6 16.18 -4.53 -2.98
CA PRO A 6 15.18 -3.48 -2.93
C PRO A 6 15.72 -2.23 -2.21
N ARG A 7 15.39 -1.05 -2.73
CA ARG A 7 15.68 0.24 -2.09
C ARG A 7 15.00 0.24 -0.72
N CYS A 8 15.78 0.45 0.34
CA CYS A 8 15.27 0.48 1.71
C CYS A 8 14.05 1.39 1.85
N VAL A 9 14.12 2.63 1.36
CA VAL A 9 13.03 3.60 1.49
C VAL A 9 11.74 3.16 0.82
N HIS A 10 11.85 2.52 -0.35
CA HIS A 10 10.71 2.00 -1.09
C HIS A 10 10.06 0.86 -0.30
N TYR A 11 10.87 -0.13 0.10
CA TYR A 11 10.38 -1.30 0.83
C TYR A 11 9.77 -0.92 2.18
N GLN A 12 10.46 -0.09 2.96
CA GLN A 12 10.00 0.33 4.29
C GLN A 12 8.71 1.17 4.20
N PHE A 13 8.58 2.03 3.19
CA PHE A 13 7.36 2.81 3.02
C PHE A 13 6.15 1.92 2.71
N ALA A 14 6.26 1.06 1.69
CA ALA A 14 5.16 0.21 1.23
C ALA A 14 4.86 -0.97 2.16
N HIS A 15 5.87 -1.70 2.66
CA HIS A 15 5.66 -2.98 3.36
C HIS A 15 5.67 -2.86 4.88
N VAL A 16 6.14 -1.74 5.41
CA VAL A 16 6.28 -1.54 6.86
C VAL A 16 5.45 -0.37 7.35
N ALA A 17 5.76 0.86 6.95
CA ALA A 17 5.16 2.07 7.52
C ALA A 17 3.67 2.18 7.20
N LEU A 18 3.28 2.16 5.93
CA LEU A 18 1.88 2.26 5.53
C LEU A 18 1.05 1.07 6.05
N ARG A 19 1.63 -0.14 5.99
CA ARG A 19 1.02 -1.35 6.55
C ARG A 19 0.78 -1.24 8.06
N GLN A 20 1.76 -0.74 8.81
CA GLN A 20 1.57 -0.55 10.26
C GLN A 20 0.46 0.46 10.52
N LEU A 21 0.50 1.62 9.86
CA LEU A 21 -0.48 2.69 10.04
C LEU A 21 -1.90 2.25 9.72
N ILE A 22 -2.14 1.55 8.61
CA ILE A 22 -3.49 1.08 8.29
C ILE A 22 -4.04 0.17 9.38
N PHE A 23 -3.23 -0.59 10.11
CA PHE A 23 -3.73 -1.51 11.14
C PHE A 23 -3.73 -0.90 12.55
N SER A 24 -2.77 -0.04 12.88
CA SER A 24 -2.63 0.57 14.20
C SER A 24 -3.41 1.87 14.39
N GLU A 25 -3.66 2.62 13.30
CA GLU A 25 -4.34 3.92 13.35
C GLU A 25 -5.71 3.83 12.66
N PRO A 26 -6.82 3.67 13.41
CA PRO A 26 -8.16 3.49 12.85
C PRO A 26 -8.59 4.58 11.87
N ARG A 27 -8.09 5.81 12.07
CA ARG A 27 -8.45 6.96 11.24
C ARG A 27 -7.56 7.15 10.02
N PHE A 28 -6.53 6.34 9.82
CA PHE A 28 -5.52 6.59 8.80
C PHE A 28 -6.08 6.59 7.37
N VAL A 29 -6.81 5.52 7.00
CA VAL A 29 -7.41 5.41 5.65
C VAL A 29 -8.42 6.54 5.43
N ARG A 30 -9.25 6.80 6.44
CA ARG A 30 -10.24 7.88 6.41
C ARG A 30 -9.59 9.27 6.28
N ALA A 31 -8.48 9.53 6.95
CA ALA A 31 -7.73 10.77 6.79
C ALA A 31 -7.19 10.93 5.35
N LEU A 32 -6.62 9.86 4.77
CA LEU A 32 -6.19 9.88 3.37
C LEU A 32 -7.35 10.09 2.39
N TRP A 33 -8.54 9.61 2.74
CA TRP A 33 -9.76 9.73 1.95
C TRP A 33 -10.37 11.15 1.99
N GLU A 34 -10.53 11.71 3.19
CA GLU A 34 -11.32 12.92 3.44
C GLU A 34 -10.50 14.22 3.32
N LEU A 35 -9.19 14.20 3.60
CA LEU A 35 -8.37 15.41 3.52
C LEU A 35 -8.35 15.95 2.09
N GLU A 36 -8.51 17.27 1.94
CA GLU A 36 -8.38 17.92 0.63
C GLU A 36 -7.00 17.63 0.03
N ASP A 37 -5.94 17.77 0.84
CA ASP A 37 -4.58 17.43 0.47
C ASP A 37 -3.86 16.57 1.55
N PRO A 38 -3.84 15.23 1.39
CA PRO A 38 -3.17 14.31 2.30
C PRO A 38 -1.67 14.19 2.01
N ARG A 39 -1.12 14.94 1.04
CA ARG A 39 0.30 14.85 0.69
C ARG A 39 1.21 15.20 1.86
N ALA A 40 0.86 16.19 2.67
CA ALA A 40 1.64 16.53 3.86
C ALA A 40 1.76 15.33 4.82
N LEU A 41 0.69 14.56 5.01
CA LEU A 41 0.71 13.35 5.84
C LEU A 41 1.61 12.27 5.24
N LEU A 42 1.54 12.04 3.92
CA LEU A 42 2.40 11.06 3.25
C LEU A 42 3.87 11.48 3.22
N ASP A 43 4.16 12.78 3.07
CA ASP A 43 5.50 13.33 3.11
C ASP A 43 6.13 13.15 4.50
N ASP A 44 5.39 13.41 5.57
CA ASP A 44 5.86 13.16 6.94
C ASP A 44 6.24 11.70 7.17
N ILE A 45 5.46 10.76 6.62
CA ILE A 45 5.76 9.31 6.68
C ILE A 45 7.02 9.00 5.86
N ALA A 46 7.12 9.52 4.64
CA ALA A 46 8.26 9.30 3.75
C ALA A 46 9.57 9.86 4.34
N VAL A 47 9.52 11.03 4.98
CA VAL A 47 10.64 11.65 5.70
C VAL A 47 11.09 10.77 6.87
N GLN A 48 10.14 10.23 7.66
CA GLN A 48 10.47 9.33 8.77
C GLN A 48 11.14 8.05 8.28
N VAL A 49 10.60 7.42 7.24
CA VAL A 49 11.18 6.23 6.60
C VAL A 49 12.58 6.53 6.06
N THR A 50 12.75 7.64 5.35
CA THR A 50 14.05 8.06 4.81
C THR A 50 15.09 8.24 5.92
N ARG A 51 14.70 8.85 7.05
CA ARG A 51 15.60 8.99 8.22
C ARG A 51 15.98 7.64 8.79
N GLU A 52 15.05 6.71 8.92
CA GLU A 52 15.32 5.38 9.47
C GLU A 52 16.27 4.57 8.58
N CYS A 53 16.03 4.52 7.27
CA CYS A 53 16.94 3.87 6.33
C CYS A 53 18.37 4.45 6.40
N ARG A 54 18.51 5.78 6.47
CA ARG A 54 19.81 6.43 6.63
C ARG A 54 20.53 6.04 7.92
N ARG A 55 19.79 5.85 9.03
CA ARG A 55 20.37 5.38 10.30
C ARG A 55 20.91 3.95 10.21
N GLN A 56 20.35 3.13 9.34
CA GLN A 56 20.79 1.77 9.07
C GLN A 56 21.94 1.70 8.04
N GLY A 57 22.41 2.85 7.54
CA GLY A 57 23.46 2.92 6.52
C GLY A 57 22.94 2.81 5.09
N GLU A 58 21.63 2.74 4.90
CA GLU A 58 20.98 2.66 3.60
C GLU A 58 20.73 4.04 2.99
N GLY A 59 20.89 4.13 1.66
CA GLY A 59 20.69 5.35 0.91
C GLY A 59 19.25 5.56 0.42
N GLY A 60 19.05 6.69 -0.25
CA GLY A 60 17.80 7.03 -0.93
C GLY A 60 16.97 8.13 -0.27
N ALA A 61 15.91 8.50 -0.97
CA ALA A 61 14.84 9.35 -0.51
C ALA A 61 13.57 8.93 -1.27
N LEU A 62 12.42 9.15 -0.65
CA LEU A 62 11.13 9.08 -1.30
C LEU A 62 10.45 10.42 -1.04
N HIS A 63 10.03 11.10 -2.09
CA HIS A 63 9.31 12.36 -2.00
C HIS A 63 7.86 12.16 -2.36
N VAL A 64 6.96 12.87 -1.67
CA VAL A 64 5.52 12.75 -1.92
C VAL A 64 5.13 13.13 -3.36
N ASP A 65 5.90 14.02 -4.00
CA ASP A 65 5.67 14.43 -5.39
C ASP A 65 5.92 13.29 -6.40
N GLU A 66 6.60 12.22 -5.97
CA GLU A 66 6.84 11.01 -6.76
C GLU A 66 5.72 9.97 -6.56
N LEU A 67 4.74 10.24 -5.69
CA LEU A 67 3.62 9.35 -5.41
C LEU A 67 2.38 9.73 -6.21
N GLY A 68 1.75 8.74 -6.83
CA GLY A 68 0.38 8.87 -7.32
C GLY A 68 -0.61 8.58 -6.19
N LEU A 69 -1.70 9.33 -6.11
CA LEU A 69 -2.76 9.11 -5.11
C LEU A 69 -4.13 9.06 -5.79
N HIS A 70 -4.84 7.96 -5.57
CA HIS A 70 -6.14 7.72 -6.19
C HIS A 70 -7.14 7.34 -5.11
N ARG A 71 -8.27 8.04 -5.10
CA ARG A 71 -9.39 7.78 -4.18
C ARG A 71 -10.54 7.26 -5.01
N LEU A 72 -10.98 6.05 -4.72
CA LEU A 72 -12.12 5.40 -5.36
C LEU A 72 -12.81 4.43 -4.41
N THR A 73 -13.97 3.93 -4.78
CA THR A 73 -14.65 2.90 -3.99
C THR A 73 -14.52 1.53 -4.66
N ILE A 74 -14.36 0.49 -3.84
CA ILE A 74 -14.51 -0.91 -4.26
C ILE A 74 -15.86 -1.39 -3.74
N GLY A 75 -16.87 -1.44 -4.61
CA GLY A 75 -18.26 -1.55 -4.17
C GLY A 75 -18.65 -0.31 -3.36
N SER A 76 -19.00 -0.50 -2.08
CA SER A 76 -19.31 0.57 -1.12
C SER A 76 -18.14 0.92 -0.18
N TYR A 77 -16.96 0.32 -0.37
CA TYR A 77 -15.83 0.46 0.54
C TYR A 77 -14.85 1.53 0.04
N PRO A 78 -14.55 2.57 0.85
CA PRO A 78 -13.50 3.54 0.53
C PRO A 78 -12.15 2.85 0.30
N CYS A 79 -11.47 3.23 -0.79
CA CYS A 79 -10.19 2.67 -1.17
C CYS A 79 -9.21 3.77 -1.62
N VAL A 80 -8.07 3.84 -0.94
CA VAL A 80 -6.96 4.70 -1.34
C VAL A 80 -5.89 3.83 -2.00
N ILE A 81 -5.57 4.15 -3.26
CA ILE A 81 -4.40 3.60 -3.96
C ILE A 81 -3.28 4.62 -3.90
N ILE A 82 -2.09 4.17 -3.51
CA ILE A 82 -0.86 4.94 -3.60
C ILE A 82 0.01 4.27 -4.66
N GLU A 83 0.27 4.95 -5.76
CA GLU A 83 1.25 4.54 -6.77
C GLU A 83 2.64 4.98 -6.31
N LEU A 84 3.61 4.07 -6.37
CA LEU A 84 5.00 4.31 -6.00
C LEU A 84 5.86 4.53 -7.24
N PRO A 85 7.08 5.10 -7.09
CA PRO A 85 8.03 5.18 -8.18
C PRO A 85 8.35 3.79 -8.74
N GLU A 86 8.59 3.73 -10.05
CA GLU A 86 8.86 2.47 -10.77
C GLU A 86 9.82 1.55 -9.98
N PRO A 87 9.41 0.29 -9.71
CA PRO A 87 10.22 -0.65 -8.95
C PRO A 87 11.43 -1.11 -9.78
N GLY A 88 12.61 -1.09 -9.16
CA GLY A 88 13.88 -1.53 -9.76
C GLY A 88 14.33 -2.92 -9.30
N ALA A 89 13.69 -3.49 -8.28
CA ALA A 89 14.11 -4.72 -7.62
C ALA A 89 12.93 -5.56 -7.15
N THR A 90 13.09 -6.89 -7.15
CA THR A 90 12.04 -7.82 -6.68
C THR A 90 11.58 -7.43 -5.28
N THR A 91 10.28 -7.53 -5.01
CA THR A 91 9.59 -7.09 -3.78
C THR A 91 9.35 -5.58 -3.64
N GLU A 92 9.93 -4.72 -4.48
CA GLU A 92 9.45 -3.33 -4.57
C GLU A 92 8.03 -3.31 -5.15
N ALA A 93 7.21 -2.37 -4.69
CA ALA A 93 5.81 -2.27 -5.07
C ALA A 93 5.61 -1.25 -6.20
N PHE A 94 4.78 -1.57 -7.17
CA PHE A 94 4.20 -0.58 -8.07
C PHE A 94 3.17 0.26 -7.33
N MET A 95 2.31 -0.39 -6.54
CA MET A 95 1.16 0.24 -5.90
C MET A 95 0.82 -0.45 -4.57
N VAL A 96 0.20 0.31 -3.68
CA VAL A 96 -0.46 -0.22 -2.48
C VAL A 96 -1.92 0.20 -2.44
N ALA A 97 -2.79 -0.66 -1.92
CA ALA A 97 -4.20 -0.38 -1.72
C ALA A 97 -4.57 -0.48 -0.25
N LEU A 98 -5.21 0.57 0.26
CA LEU A 98 -5.74 0.67 1.61
C LEU A 98 -7.26 0.67 1.50
N VAL A 99 -7.90 -0.39 1.96
CA VAL A 99 -9.37 -0.53 1.88
C VAL A 99 -9.98 -0.51 3.26
N ASP A 100 -10.96 0.36 3.45
CA ASP A 100 -11.77 0.45 4.67
C ASP A 100 -13.11 -0.27 4.45
N LEU A 101 -13.28 -1.44 5.10
CA LEU A 101 -14.50 -2.23 4.96
C LEU A 101 -15.59 -1.84 5.96
N ASP A 102 -15.34 -0.89 6.86
CA ASP A 102 -16.35 -0.40 7.80
C ASP A 102 -17.31 0.62 7.14
N GLY A 103 -17.00 1.06 5.91
CA GLY A 103 -17.88 1.82 5.02
C GLY A 103 -18.16 3.27 5.43
N GLU A 104 -18.81 4.02 4.54
CA GLU A 104 -19.34 5.36 4.88
C GLU A 104 -20.62 5.18 5.72
N GLY A 105 -20.49 5.13 7.05
CA GLY A 105 -21.67 5.11 7.94
C GLY A 105 -21.54 4.34 9.24
N SER A 106 -20.38 3.76 9.58
CA SER A 106 -20.16 3.31 10.96
C SER A 106 -20.01 4.54 11.87
N GLU A 107 -21.13 5.10 12.31
CA GLU A 107 -21.16 6.00 13.48
C GLU A 107 -20.72 5.18 14.68
N ASP A 108 -19.42 5.25 14.97
CA ASP A 108 -18.69 4.44 15.95
C ASP A 108 -18.78 2.92 15.69
N PRO A 109 -17.68 2.25 15.27
CA PRO A 109 -17.56 0.83 15.59
C PRO A 109 -17.83 0.71 17.09
N ALA A 110 -18.64 -0.27 17.52
CA ALA A 110 -18.73 -0.60 18.95
C ALA A 110 -17.30 -0.61 19.51
N GLU A 111 -17.05 -0.04 20.70
CA GLU A 111 -15.68 0.19 21.21
C GLU A 111 -14.78 -1.08 21.18
N ASP A 112 -15.39 -2.26 21.06
CA ASP A 112 -14.73 -3.58 20.99
C ASP A 112 -14.62 -4.20 19.58
N ALA A 113 -15.12 -3.57 18.51
CA ALA A 113 -15.03 -4.09 17.15
C ALA A 113 -13.73 -3.62 16.47
N ALA A 114 -12.82 -4.57 16.21
CA ALA A 114 -11.59 -4.27 15.48
C ALA A 114 -11.92 -3.76 14.07
N PRO A 115 -11.38 -2.61 13.62
CA PRO A 115 -11.75 -2.04 12.34
C PRO A 115 -11.32 -2.94 11.18
N ARG A 116 -12.24 -3.23 10.26
CA ARG A 116 -12.06 -4.19 9.17
C ARG A 116 -11.36 -3.50 7.99
N ARG A 117 -10.04 -3.51 8.01
CA ARG A 117 -9.21 -2.92 6.95
C ARG A 117 -8.46 -4.01 6.20
N ARG A 118 -8.23 -3.79 4.90
CA ARG A 118 -7.40 -4.68 4.06
C ARG A 118 -6.28 -3.89 3.40
N TYR A 119 -5.12 -4.54 3.28
CA TYR A 119 -3.91 -3.94 2.76
C TYR A 119 -3.33 -4.82 1.66
N PHE A 120 -3.25 -4.29 0.44
CA PHE A 120 -2.72 -5.02 -0.71
C PHE A 120 -1.52 -4.32 -1.29
N THR A 121 -0.62 -5.11 -1.87
CA THR A 121 0.54 -4.65 -2.64
C THR A 121 0.50 -5.27 -4.03
N LEU A 122 0.85 -4.48 -5.04
CA LEU A 122 1.20 -4.98 -6.36
C LEU A 122 2.73 -4.89 -6.49
N GLU A 123 3.41 -6.03 -6.37
CA GLU A 123 4.86 -6.10 -6.27
C GLU A 123 5.50 -6.49 -7.60
N TYR A 124 6.69 -5.95 -7.85
CA TYR A 124 7.54 -6.40 -8.94
C TYR A 124 8.21 -7.74 -8.62
N SER A 125 8.21 -8.62 -9.61
CA SER A 125 8.86 -9.92 -9.57
C SER A 125 9.52 -10.25 -10.91
N ALA A 126 10.85 -10.16 -10.94
CA ALA A 126 11.66 -10.55 -12.10
C ALA A 126 11.55 -12.05 -12.46
N HIS A 127 10.95 -12.87 -11.57
CA HIS A 127 10.76 -14.30 -11.77
C HIS A 127 9.41 -14.66 -12.41
N ARG A 128 8.51 -13.69 -12.57
CA ARG A 128 7.25 -13.87 -13.30
C ARG A 128 7.46 -13.55 -14.78
N GLU A 129 6.61 -14.08 -15.64
CA GLU A 129 6.48 -13.55 -17.00
C GLU A 129 5.86 -12.15 -16.95
N ALA A 130 5.95 -11.39 -18.05
CA ALA A 130 5.25 -10.12 -18.16
C ALA A 130 3.77 -10.29 -17.72
N PRO A 131 3.23 -9.39 -16.89
CA PRO A 131 3.74 -8.04 -16.57
C PRO A 131 4.73 -7.96 -15.41
N HIS A 132 5.32 -9.08 -14.99
CA HIS A 132 6.32 -9.15 -13.90
C HIS A 132 5.76 -8.68 -12.55
N THR A 133 4.48 -8.93 -12.29
CA THR A 133 3.82 -8.51 -11.06
C THR A 133 3.37 -9.69 -10.19
N VAL A 134 3.26 -9.43 -8.89
CA VAL A 134 2.66 -10.32 -7.88
C VAL A 134 1.65 -9.50 -7.09
N LEU A 135 0.42 -10.01 -6.99
CA LEU A 135 -0.57 -9.46 -6.07
C LEU A 135 -0.36 -10.12 -4.70
N ALA A 136 -0.33 -9.31 -3.64
CA ALA A 136 -0.28 -9.84 -2.29
C ALA A 136 -1.20 -9.07 -1.34
N GLU A 137 -1.57 -9.74 -0.25
CA GLU A 137 -2.26 -9.14 0.88
C GLU A 137 -1.41 -9.26 2.13
N TRP A 138 -1.41 -8.21 2.94
CA TRP A 138 -0.77 -8.20 4.25
C TRP A 138 -1.78 -8.22 5.38
N THR A 139 -1.43 -8.93 6.45
CA THR A 139 -2.19 -8.89 7.71
C THR A 139 -1.54 -7.95 8.72
N SER A 140 -2.30 -7.59 9.76
CA SER A 140 -1.80 -6.77 10.88
C SER A 140 -0.64 -7.41 11.64
N GLN A 141 -0.52 -8.74 11.63
CA GLN A 141 0.59 -9.47 12.24
C GLN A 141 1.84 -9.52 11.35
N GLY A 142 1.76 -8.92 10.15
CA GLY A 142 2.84 -8.87 9.19
C GLY A 142 2.97 -10.12 8.32
N SER A 143 1.94 -10.98 8.28
CA SER A 143 1.90 -12.09 7.33
C SER A 143 1.72 -11.56 5.91
N HIS A 144 2.51 -12.08 4.98
CA HIS A 144 2.43 -11.78 3.55
C HIS A 144 1.81 -12.96 2.80
N MET A 145 0.64 -12.75 2.22
CA MET A 145 -0.08 -13.77 1.47
C MET A 145 0.06 -13.48 -0.03
N ASN A 146 0.87 -14.27 -0.72
CA ASN A 146 1.02 -14.21 -2.17
C ASN A 146 -0.25 -14.75 -2.86
N MET A 147 -0.94 -13.91 -3.62
CA MET A 147 -2.18 -14.25 -4.32
C MET A 147 -1.93 -14.76 -5.75
N GLY A 148 -0.66 -14.96 -6.13
CA GLY A 148 -0.25 -15.41 -7.45
C GLY A 148 0.29 -14.29 -8.34
N GLY A 149 0.21 -14.50 -9.66
CA GLY A 149 0.56 -13.46 -10.63
C GLY A 149 -0.38 -12.26 -10.49
N GLY A 150 0.20 -11.06 -10.49
CA GLY A 150 -0.56 -9.82 -10.44
C GLY A 150 -1.09 -9.39 -11.81
N PRO A 151 -1.99 -8.40 -11.85
CA PRO A 151 -2.37 -7.70 -13.08
C PRO A 151 -1.22 -6.84 -13.63
N GLU A 152 -1.41 -6.28 -14.82
CA GLU A 152 -0.61 -5.15 -15.34
C GLU A 152 -0.53 -4.02 -14.29
N PRO A 153 0.61 -3.32 -14.14
CA PRO A 153 0.79 -2.26 -13.14
C PRO A 153 0.08 -0.97 -13.56
N SER A 154 -1.26 -1.03 -13.60
CA SER A 154 -2.15 0.11 -13.78
C SER A 154 -3.18 0.13 -12.65
N VAL A 155 -3.60 1.32 -12.24
CA VAL A 155 -4.59 1.50 -11.16
C VAL A 155 -5.88 0.73 -11.48
N GLU A 156 -6.37 0.80 -12.71
CA GLU A 156 -7.60 0.12 -13.12
C GLU A 156 -7.50 -1.41 -12.98
N ALA A 157 -6.41 -2.00 -13.46
CA ALA A 157 -6.22 -3.44 -13.42
C ALA A 157 -5.98 -3.92 -11.97
N PHE A 158 -5.25 -3.14 -11.17
CA PHE A 158 -5.04 -3.42 -9.75
C PHE A 158 -6.34 -3.38 -8.95
N VAL A 159 -7.14 -2.34 -9.12
CA VAL A 159 -8.47 -2.20 -8.49
C VAL A 159 -9.38 -3.36 -8.90
N THR A 160 -9.40 -3.73 -10.19
CA THR A 160 -10.21 -4.86 -10.67
C THR A 160 -9.82 -6.18 -10.00
N ALA A 161 -8.52 -6.42 -9.82
CA ALA A 161 -8.03 -7.63 -9.16
C ALA A 161 -8.41 -7.65 -7.67
N ILE A 162 -8.26 -6.52 -6.96
CA ILE A 162 -8.64 -6.40 -5.55
C ILE A 162 -10.16 -6.55 -5.37
N ALA A 163 -10.96 -5.98 -6.28
CA ALA A 163 -12.41 -6.05 -6.19
C ALA A 163 -12.93 -7.49 -6.16
N ARG A 164 -12.34 -8.40 -6.94
CA ARG A 164 -12.66 -9.84 -6.88
C ARG A 164 -12.37 -10.45 -5.52
N LEU A 165 -11.31 -10.02 -4.84
CA LEU A 165 -10.97 -10.54 -3.51
C LEU A 165 -11.86 -10.01 -2.39
N ILE A 166 -12.53 -8.87 -2.61
CA ILE A 166 -13.32 -8.17 -1.60
C ILE A 166 -14.83 -8.41 -1.77
N LEU A 167 -15.30 -8.53 -3.01
CA LEU A 167 -16.72 -8.57 -3.34
C LEU A 167 -17.24 -10.00 -3.62
N ASP A 168 -16.34 -10.96 -3.88
CA ASP A 168 -16.70 -12.38 -4.01
C ASP A 168 -16.78 -13.05 -2.62
#